data_AF-A0A353S7Q1-F1
#
_entry.id   AF-A0A353S7Q1-F1
#
_cell.length_a   1.000
_cell.length_b   1.000
_cell.length_c   1.000
_cell.angle_alpha   90.00
_cell.angle_beta   90.00
_cell.angle_gamma   90.00
#
_symmetry.space_group_name_H-M   'P 1'
#
loop_
_entity.id
_entity.type
_entity.pdbx_description
1 polymer ?
#
loop_
_entity_poly.entity_id
_entity_poly.type
_entity_poly.pdbx_seq_one_letter_code
_entity_poly.pdbx_strand_id
1 'polypeptide(L)'
;MRKIVTKPFDRDRVPPRQNLLMTPLFWAYERIMAAGSGLRITRVRMKGLKPPFLVLGTHHAFMDFIVTPIALFPWRANYVSELEGFEAYGEWLYRQLGCLGTRKFINDFALIRNIRRVIQRGDILVQYPEARYANVGTYSELSPAVGKLAKLLDVPLVTINMRGNYLQSPIWNLRKRTEVRLDATITQIFTREELRAASVEEVNGRIAEFLRYDEYQWQWDTKMAVTVPWRAEGLEKPLYQCPVCGKEFAMRTEGSTISCSACGCSWEMGIYGRLERRAGRERAYLAQDVFFDHIPNWYEWERRQVMTLIDGGSYALDVPVHIESLPNAVNFIDCGDGTLRHTQEGFTLTFTDYGQEQEGSLFVASDTLFSIHTEYDYRGKGQCVTLSTLDNTYFIFPRGEGFNATKIQFATEYLYKLKTQGWRGRSRQN
;
A
#
# COMPACT_ATOMS: atom_id res chain seq x y z
N MET A 1 4.46 33.74 -9.42
CA MET A 1 4.29 32.27 -9.55
C MET A 1 5.61 31.62 -9.17
N ARG A 2 5.59 30.54 -8.37
CA ARG A 2 6.82 29.75 -8.13
C ARG A 2 7.28 29.16 -9.46
N LYS A 3 8.58 29.18 -9.74
CA LYS A 3 9.17 28.59 -10.95
C LYS A 3 8.94 27.08 -10.91
N ILE A 4 8.26 26.53 -11.92
CA ILE A 4 8.09 25.09 -12.08
C ILE A 4 9.47 24.46 -12.32
N VAL A 5 9.82 23.45 -11.53
CA VAL A 5 11.04 22.67 -11.71
C VAL A 5 10.69 21.42 -12.50
N THR A 6 11.35 21.22 -13.64
CA THR A 6 11.12 20.08 -14.54
C THR A 6 12.23 19.04 -14.50
N LYS A 7 13.38 19.38 -13.89
CA LYS A 7 14.52 18.46 -13.75
C LYS A 7 14.10 17.24 -12.94
N PRO A 8 14.28 16.01 -13.43
CA PRO A 8 13.96 14.80 -12.67
C PRO A 8 14.73 14.66 -11.36
N PHE A 9 14.14 13.92 -10.43
CA PHE A 9 14.78 13.55 -9.16
C PHE A 9 16.13 12.86 -9.39
N ASP A 10 17.17 13.32 -8.69
CA ASP A 10 18.48 12.69 -8.73
C ASP A 10 18.48 11.40 -7.90
N ARG A 11 18.22 10.29 -8.58
CA ARG A 11 18.22 8.92 -8.02
C ARG A 11 19.62 8.40 -7.70
N ASP A 12 20.66 8.89 -8.39
CA ASP A 12 22.04 8.47 -8.20
C ASP A 12 22.72 9.19 -7.02
N ARG A 13 22.12 10.30 -6.56
CA ARG A 13 22.55 11.02 -5.36
C ARG A 13 22.70 10.07 -4.18
N VAL A 14 23.92 10.01 -3.67
CA VAL A 14 24.27 9.21 -2.50
C VAL A 14 23.51 9.73 -1.28
N PRO A 15 22.71 8.90 -0.59
CA PRO A 15 22.00 9.34 0.61
C PRO A 15 23.01 9.66 1.72
N PRO A 16 22.83 10.78 2.46
CA PRO A 16 23.60 11.05 3.66
C PRO A 16 23.23 10.05 4.76
N ARG A 17 24.06 9.92 5.80
CA ARG A 17 23.63 9.22 7.03
C ARG A 17 22.60 10.07 7.78
N GLN A 18 21.71 9.42 8.51
CA GLN A 18 20.76 10.13 9.38
C GLN A 18 21.50 11.05 10.35
N ASN A 19 21.06 12.31 10.41
CA ASN A 19 21.76 13.36 11.15
C ASN A 19 21.75 13.06 12.66
N LEU A 20 22.96 12.92 13.22
CA LEU A 20 23.21 12.62 14.63
C LEU A 20 22.54 13.59 15.60
N LEU A 21 22.53 14.88 15.26
CA LEU A 21 22.00 15.93 16.13
C LEU A 21 20.47 15.96 16.09
N MET A 22 19.87 15.57 14.96
CA MET A 22 18.42 15.57 14.79
C MET A 22 17.78 14.28 15.29
N THR A 23 18.52 13.17 15.30
CA THR A 23 18.00 11.85 15.68
C THR A 23 17.32 11.83 17.06
N PRO A 24 17.90 12.39 18.14
CA PRO A 24 17.24 12.41 19.44
C PRO A 24 15.94 13.24 19.43
N LEU A 25 15.89 14.33 18.64
CA LEU A 25 14.69 15.15 18.49
C LEU A 25 13.58 14.37 17.79
N PHE A 26 13.93 13.58 16.76
CA PHE A 26 12.97 12.72 16.07
C PHE A 26 12.44 11.61 16.97
N TRP A 27 13.29 10.94 17.74
CA TRP A 27 12.83 9.96 18.73
C TRP A 27 11.93 10.57 19.80
N ALA A 28 12.21 11.79 20.25
CA ALA A 28 11.34 12.50 21.18
C ALA A 28 9.98 12.81 20.53
N TYR A 29 9.99 13.33 19.30
CA TYR A 29 8.79 13.59 18.51
C TYR A 29 7.94 12.32 18.32
N GLU A 30 8.55 11.22 17.92
CA GLU A 30 7.86 9.94 17.72
C GLU A 30 7.21 9.44 19.00
N ARG A 31 7.92 9.51 20.13
CA ARG A 31 7.35 9.14 21.45
C ARG A 31 6.17 10.03 21.84
N ILE A 32 6.23 11.32 21.53
CA ILE A 32 5.11 12.25 21.76
C ILE A 32 3.92 11.88 20.85
N MET A 33 4.17 11.60 19.57
CA MET A 33 3.12 11.22 18.61
C MET A 33 2.46 9.88 18.93
N ALA A 34 3.23 8.94 19.48
CA ALA A 34 2.72 7.66 19.97
C ALA A 34 2.15 7.75 21.41
N ALA A 35 2.27 8.89 22.10
CA ALA A 35 1.73 9.05 23.44
C ALA A 35 0.20 8.92 23.42
N GLY A 36 -0.34 8.26 24.43
CA GLY A 36 -1.78 7.98 24.53
C GLY A 36 -2.29 6.85 23.64
N SER A 37 -1.47 6.30 22.73
CA SER A 37 -1.86 5.18 21.86
C SER A 37 -1.77 3.80 22.55
N GLY A 38 -1.23 3.75 23.76
CA GLY A 38 -1.02 2.49 24.49
C GLY A 38 -0.03 1.53 23.79
N LEU A 39 0.85 2.05 22.92
CA LEU A 39 1.79 1.28 22.12
C LEU A 39 2.57 0.25 22.95
N ARG A 40 2.45 -1.03 22.56
CA ARG A 40 3.25 -2.14 23.08
C ARG A 40 4.23 -2.64 22.03
N ILE A 41 5.47 -2.89 22.43
CA ILE A 41 6.52 -3.40 21.54
C ILE A 41 7.05 -4.72 22.09
N THR A 42 6.80 -5.80 21.37
CA THR A 42 7.31 -7.14 21.67
C THR A 42 8.54 -7.42 20.81
N ARG A 43 9.65 -7.82 21.44
CA ARG A 43 10.92 -8.12 20.76
C ARG A 43 11.20 -9.62 20.78
N VAL A 44 11.27 -10.26 19.62
CA VAL A 44 11.52 -11.70 19.49
C VAL A 44 12.84 -11.94 18.77
N ARG A 45 13.74 -12.73 19.38
CA ARG A 45 15.09 -12.99 18.84
C ARG A 45 15.94 -11.74 18.56
N MET A 46 15.63 -10.59 19.16
CA MET A 46 16.38 -9.34 18.96
C MET A 46 17.56 -9.16 19.93
N LYS A 47 17.70 -10.03 20.95
CA LYS A 47 18.71 -9.88 22.01
C LYS A 47 20.12 -9.98 21.41
N GLY A 48 20.93 -8.92 21.59
CA GLY A 48 22.31 -8.88 21.12
C GLY A 48 22.47 -8.52 19.64
N LEU A 49 21.38 -8.39 18.87
CA LEU A 49 21.42 -7.96 17.47
C LEU A 49 21.87 -6.50 17.39
N LYS A 50 22.89 -6.24 16.56
CA LYS A 50 23.42 -4.91 16.26
C LYS A 50 23.37 -4.66 14.75
N PRO A 51 23.23 -3.40 14.30
CA PRO A 51 23.33 -3.04 12.89
C PRO A 51 24.64 -3.52 12.24
N PRO A 52 24.66 -3.79 10.92
CA PRO A 52 23.55 -3.61 9.97
C PRO A 52 22.59 -4.80 9.93
N PHE A 53 21.32 -4.52 9.65
CA PHE A 53 20.30 -5.52 9.32
C PHE A 53 19.19 -4.89 8.46
N LEU A 54 18.48 -5.73 7.70
CA LEU A 54 17.32 -5.33 6.92
C LEU A 54 16.06 -5.50 7.77
N VAL A 55 15.19 -4.49 7.78
CA VAL A 55 13.88 -4.52 8.44
C VAL A 55 12.79 -4.44 7.38
N LEU A 56 11.87 -5.40 7.39
CA LEU A 56 10.67 -5.38 6.57
C LEU A 56 9.44 -5.16 7.47
N GLY A 57 8.62 -4.15 7.16
CA GLY A 57 7.46 -3.79 7.97
C GLY A 57 6.12 -4.02 7.26
N THR A 58 5.07 -4.30 8.02
CA THR A 58 3.69 -4.19 7.52
C THR A 58 3.35 -2.74 7.23
N HIS A 59 2.45 -2.47 6.26
CA HIS A 59 2.14 -1.09 5.86
C HIS A 59 0.65 -0.77 5.94
N HIS A 60 0.28 0.05 6.93
CA HIS A 60 -1.09 0.29 7.33
C HIS A 60 -1.51 1.76 7.26
N ALA A 61 -0.67 2.66 7.78
CA ALA A 61 -0.98 4.08 7.93
C ALA A 61 0.30 4.88 8.22
N PHE A 62 0.22 6.21 8.21
CA PHE A 62 1.37 7.07 8.55
C PHE A 62 2.00 6.74 9.92
N MET A 63 1.22 6.20 10.87
CA MET A 63 1.69 5.78 12.18
C MET A 63 2.79 4.70 12.13
N ASP A 64 2.92 3.95 11.03
CA ASP A 64 4.00 2.98 10.81
C ASP A 64 5.38 3.64 10.93
N PHE A 65 5.53 4.84 10.36
CA PHE A 65 6.77 5.62 10.39
C PHE A 65 7.08 6.20 11.77
N ILE A 66 6.11 6.21 12.69
CA ILE A 66 6.30 6.61 14.09
C ILE A 66 6.66 5.39 14.96
N VAL A 67 5.97 4.26 14.75
CA VAL A 67 6.16 3.05 15.57
C VAL A 67 7.51 2.38 15.28
N THR A 68 7.90 2.31 14.01
CA THR A 68 9.15 1.65 13.59
C THR A 68 10.41 2.19 14.27
N PRO A 69 10.70 3.50 14.27
CA PRO A 69 11.89 4.03 14.94
C PRO A 69 11.85 3.85 16.46
N ILE A 70 10.69 3.91 17.11
CA ILE A 70 10.54 3.55 18.53
C ILE A 70 10.91 2.07 18.75
N ALA A 71 10.48 1.17 17.86
CA ALA A 71 10.81 -0.24 17.90
C ALA A 71 12.29 -0.52 17.56
N LEU A 72 12.99 0.37 16.87
CA LEU A 72 14.41 0.21 16.54
C LEU A 72 15.36 0.91 17.51
N PHE A 73 14.84 1.74 18.43
CA PHE A 73 15.64 2.40 19.46
C PHE A 73 16.57 1.42 20.20
N PRO A 74 17.85 1.78 20.44
CA PRO A 74 18.49 3.08 20.22
C PRO A 74 19.20 3.22 18.86
N TRP A 75 18.84 2.40 17.88
CA TRP A 75 19.51 2.42 16.58
C TRP A 75 18.84 3.38 15.60
N ARG A 76 19.67 4.01 14.77
CA ARG A 76 19.23 4.82 13.63
C ARG A 76 18.87 3.93 12.45
N ALA A 77 17.90 4.39 11.67
CA ALA A 77 17.39 3.66 10.53
C ALA A 77 17.20 4.56 9.32
N ASN A 78 17.36 3.97 8.15
CA ASN A 78 17.11 4.60 6.87
C ASN A 78 15.87 3.96 6.26
N TYR A 79 15.09 4.74 5.51
CA TYR A 79 13.78 4.32 5.01
C TYR A 79 13.75 4.47 3.50
N VAL A 80 13.14 3.52 2.80
CA VAL A 80 12.73 3.73 1.41
C VAL A 80 11.40 4.47 1.43
N SER A 81 11.32 5.61 0.75
CA SER A 81 10.09 6.42 0.67
C SER A 81 9.90 6.97 -0.73
N GLU A 82 8.64 7.15 -1.10
CA GLU A 82 8.26 7.68 -2.39
C GLU A 82 8.47 9.19 -2.49
N LEU A 83 8.48 9.70 -3.72
CA LEU A 83 8.77 11.10 -4.02
C LEU A 83 7.74 12.08 -3.46
N GLU A 84 6.52 11.62 -3.19
CA GLU A 84 5.46 12.37 -2.51
C GLU A 84 5.95 12.88 -1.15
N GLY A 85 6.68 12.04 -0.40
CA GLY A 85 7.29 12.44 0.87
C GLY A 85 8.44 13.43 0.67
N PHE A 86 9.22 13.27 -0.39
CA PHE A 86 10.30 14.21 -0.72
C PHE A 86 9.77 15.59 -1.11
N GLU A 87 8.66 15.65 -1.84
CA GLU A 87 7.96 16.88 -2.18
C GLU A 87 7.31 17.54 -0.97
N ALA A 88 6.64 16.75 -0.11
CA ALA A 88 5.94 17.27 1.05
C ALA A 88 6.89 17.81 2.15
N TYR A 89 8.00 17.11 2.43
CA TYR A 89 8.92 17.47 3.52
C TYR A 89 10.19 18.19 3.05
N GLY A 90 10.41 18.27 1.74
CA GLY A 90 11.60 18.83 1.13
C GLY A 90 12.79 17.85 1.13
N GLU A 91 13.46 17.74 -0.03
CA GLU A 91 14.50 16.74 -0.26
C GLU A 91 15.62 16.76 0.78
N TRP A 92 16.14 17.94 1.14
CA TRP A 92 17.28 18.04 2.04
C TRP A 92 16.94 17.45 3.41
N LEU A 93 15.85 17.90 4.03
CA LEU A 93 15.40 17.46 5.34
C LEU A 93 15.07 15.98 5.33
N TYR A 94 14.36 15.52 4.31
CA TYR A 94 13.93 14.13 4.21
C TYR A 94 15.09 13.16 4.03
N ARG A 95 16.15 13.58 3.32
CA ARG A 95 17.42 12.84 3.28
C ARG A 95 18.14 12.85 4.64
N GLN A 96 18.13 13.96 5.38
CA GLN A 96 18.71 14.00 6.75
C GLN A 96 18.00 13.07 7.73
N LEU A 97 16.71 12.80 7.49
CA LEU A 97 15.91 11.80 8.19
C LEU A 97 16.26 10.34 7.83
N GLY A 98 17.13 10.12 6.84
CA GLY A 98 17.53 8.80 6.38
C GLY A 98 16.65 8.25 5.24
N CYS A 99 15.85 9.09 4.57
CA CYS A 99 14.99 8.63 3.48
C CYS A 99 15.75 8.50 2.15
N LEU A 100 15.49 7.40 1.45
CA LEU A 100 15.94 7.09 0.10
C LEU A 100 14.73 7.19 -0.83
N GLY A 101 14.85 8.01 -1.88
CA GLY A 101 13.78 8.22 -2.84
C GLY A 101 13.54 7.00 -3.72
N THR A 102 12.26 6.66 -3.90
CA THR A 102 11.81 5.64 -4.84
C THR A 102 10.58 6.13 -5.61
N ARG A 103 10.22 5.41 -6.66
CA ARG A 103 8.89 5.48 -7.29
C ARG A 103 8.29 4.08 -7.26
N LYS A 104 6.97 3.99 -7.27
CA LYS A 104 6.27 2.71 -7.12
C LYS A 104 6.42 1.83 -8.35
N PHE A 105 6.62 0.54 -8.10
CA PHE A 105 6.60 -0.52 -9.12
C PHE A 105 7.56 -0.33 -10.30
N ILE A 106 8.68 0.38 -10.11
CA ILE A 106 9.76 0.49 -11.10
C ILE A 106 11.02 -0.30 -10.67
N ASN A 107 11.75 -0.81 -11.64
CA ASN A 107 13.05 -1.45 -11.41
C ASN A 107 14.18 -0.40 -11.34
N ASP A 108 14.41 0.17 -10.16
CA ASP A 108 15.43 1.20 -9.96
C ASP A 108 16.76 0.64 -9.41
N PHE A 109 17.72 0.39 -10.31
CA PHE A 109 19.07 -0.02 -9.93
C PHE A 109 19.84 1.02 -9.11
N ALA A 110 19.52 2.32 -9.23
CA ALA A 110 20.17 3.36 -8.43
C ALA A 110 19.75 3.26 -6.96
N LEU A 111 18.47 3.01 -6.70
CA LEU A 111 17.96 2.71 -5.37
C LEU A 111 18.64 1.47 -4.76
N ILE A 112 18.75 0.36 -5.50
CA ILE A 112 19.45 -0.85 -5.01
C ILE A 112 20.91 -0.55 -4.64
N ARG A 113 21.60 0.28 -5.44
CA ARG A 113 22.97 0.72 -5.15
C ARG A 113 23.03 1.56 -3.85
N ASN A 114 22.06 2.44 -3.64
CA ASN A 114 21.96 3.27 -2.43
C ASN A 114 21.62 2.44 -1.18
N ILE A 115 20.72 1.47 -1.31
CA ILE A 115 20.41 0.47 -0.29
C ILE A 115 21.67 -0.29 0.12
N ARG A 116 22.47 -0.80 -0.84
CA ARG A 116 23.74 -1.47 -0.53
C ARG A 116 24.72 -0.55 0.21
N ARG A 117 24.79 0.73 -0.16
CA ARG A 117 25.65 1.71 0.53
C ARG A 117 25.23 1.92 1.99
N VAL A 118 23.93 1.96 2.28
CA VAL A 118 23.41 2.06 3.66
C VAL A 118 23.88 0.86 4.48
N ILE A 119 23.70 -0.36 3.96
CA ILE A 119 24.10 -1.60 4.64
C ILE A 119 25.61 -1.67 4.83
N GLN A 120 26.41 -1.36 3.80
CA GLN A 120 27.88 -1.36 3.86
C GLN A 120 28.45 -0.37 4.89
N ARG A 121 27.70 0.69 5.20
CA ARG A 121 28.07 1.69 6.21
C ARG A 121 27.78 1.23 7.65
N GLY A 122 27.10 0.10 7.82
CA GLY A 122 26.73 -0.46 9.11
C GLY A 122 25.39 0.06 9.65
N ASP A 123 24.55 0.68 8.82
CA ASP A 123 23.27 1.24 9.23
C ASP A 123 22.10 0.26 8.98
N ILE A 124 20.94 0.51 9.61
CA ILE A 124 19.70 -0.23 9.37
C ILE A 124 19.01 0.32 8.12
N LEU A 125 18.45 -0.57 7.31
CA LEU A 125 17.50 -0.23 6.24
C LEU A 125 16.11 -0.77 6.59
N VAL A 126 15.10 0.07 6.49
CA VAL A 126 13.68 -0.27 6.65
C VAL A 126 13.00 -0.16 5.29
N GLN A 127 12.20 -1.16 4.96
CA GLN A 127 11.34 -1.17 3.78
C GLN A 127 9.96 -1.73 4.12
N TYR A 128 8.94 -1.16 3.49
CA TYR A 128 7.56 -1.66 3.54
C TYR A 128 7.28 -2.39 2.21
N PRO A 129 7.40 -3.73 2.16
CA PRO A 129 7.42 -4.46 0.90
C PRO A 129 6.05 -4.52 0.20
N GLU A 130 4.95 -4.18 0.89
CA GLU A 130 3.61 -4.03 0.30
C GLU A 130 3.52 -2.81 -0.64
N ALA A 131 4.45 -1.86 -0.54
CA ALA A 131 4.60 -0.66 -1.38
C ALA A 131 3.38 0.30 -1.43
N ARG A 132 2.38 0.08 -0.58
CA ARG A 132 1.20 0.92 -0.36
C ARG A 132 0.52 0.52 0.95
N TYR A 133 -0.33 1.39 1.48
CA TYR A 133 -1.13 1.05 2.66
C TYR A 133 -2.15 -0.05 2.35
N ALA A 134 -2.44 -0.86 3.38
CA ALA A 134 -3.51 -1.84 3.34
C ALA A 134 -4.85 -1.19 2.98
N ASN A 135 -5.58 -1.75 2.02
CA ASN A 135 -6.91 -1.27 1.65
C ASN A 135 -7.95 -1.62 2.70
N VAL A 136 -7.94 -2.89 3.13
CA VAL A 136 -8.94 -3.47 4.05
C VAL A 136 -8.30 -4.10 5.29
N GLY A 137 -7.14 -3.61 5.73
CA GLY A 137 -6.53 -4.06 6.98
C GLY A 137 -6.02 -5.50 6.93
N THR A 138 -5.76 -6.01 5.72
CA THR A 138 -5.13 -7.32 5.49
C THR A 138 -3.94 -7.20 4.56
N TYR A 139 -3.00 -8.12 4.73
CA TYR A 139 -1.77 -8.24 3.96
C TYR A 139 -2.02 -8.33 2.44
N SER A 140 -1.20 -7.62 1.67
CA SER A 140 -1.10 -7.74 0.21
C SER A 140 -0.01 -8.73 -0.19
N GLU A 141 -0.18 -9.41 -1.32
CA GLU A 141 0.87 -10.27 -1.87
C GLU A 141 2.16 -9.48 -2.12
N LEU A 142 3.30 -10.05 -1.71
CA LEU A 142 4.60 -9.42 -1.86
C LEU A 142 5.29 -9.87 -3.15
N SER A 143 6.06 -8.95 -3.74
CA SER A 143 6.92 -9.28 -4.87
C SER A 143 8.00 -10.30 -4.48
N PRO A 144 8.23 -11.35 -5.29
CA PRO A 144 9.34 -12.29 -5.07
C PRO A 144 10.73 -11.64 -5.06
N ALA A 145 10.85 -10.40 -5.57
CA ALA A 145 12.08 -9.62 -5.54
C ALA A 145 12.56 -9.27 -4.12
N VAL A 146 11.66 -9.26 -3.13
CA VAL A 146 11.99 -8.92 -1.73
C VAL A 146 12.98 -9.93 -1.14
N GLY A 147 12.74 -11.24 -1.30
CA GLY A 147 13.67 -12.28 -0.85
C GLY A 147 15.01 -12.23 -1.60
N LYS A 148 15.01 -11.89 -2.89
CA LYS A 148 16.24 -11.68 -3.67
C LYS A 148 17.06 -10.50 -3.12
N LEU A 149 16.40 -9.39 -2.75
CA LEU A 149 17.06 -8.25 -2.11
C LEU A 149 17.65 -8.65 -0.75
N ALA A 150 16.90 -9.37 0.09
CA ALA A 150 17.40 -9.83 1.39
C ALA A 150 18.68 -10.67 1.23
N LYS A 151 18.66 -11.67 0.32
CA LYS A 151 19.83 -12.50 -0.01
C LYS A 151 21.00 -11.69 -0.54
N LEU A 152 20.73 -10.69 -1.41
CA LEU A 152 21.76 -9.82 -1.98
C LEU A 152 22.46 -8.98 -0.90
N LEU A 153 21.73 -8.51 0.11
CA LEU A 153 22.28 -7.68 1.18
C LEU A 153 23.10 -8.48 2.19
N ASP A 154 22.80 -9.78 2.34
CA ASP A 154 23.60 -10.71 3.14
C ASP A 154 23.84 -10.22 4.58
N VAL A 155 22.77 -9.74 5.21
CA VAL A 155 22.72 -9.27 6.61
C VAL A 155 21.53 -9.92 7.32
N PRO A 156 21.47 -9.91 8.67
CA PRO A 156 20.29 -10.40 9.38
C PRO A 156 19.00 -9.76 8.85
N LEU A 157 17.93 -10.56 8.81
CA LEU A 157 16.62 -10.13 8.35
C LEU A 157 15.65 -10.07 9.53
N VAL A 158 15.04 -8.90 9.69
CA VAL A 158 14.10 -8.57 10.75
C VAL A 158 12.76 -8.19 10.13
N THR A 159 11.67 -8.59 10.77
CA THR A 159 10.32 -8.11 10.44
C THR A 159 9.75 -7.27 11.56
N ILE A 160 8.91 -6.29 11.23
CA ILE A 160 8.06 -5.57 12.18
C ILE A 160 6.60 -5.71 11.74
N ASN A 161 5.83 -6.47 12.50
CA ASN A 161 4.40 -6.64 12.28
C ASN A 161 3.66 -5.73 13.25
N MET A 162 2.98 -4.73 12.70
CA MET A 162 2.25 -3.72 13.46
C MET A 162 0.75 -4.03 13.46
N ARG A 163 0.07 -3.60 14.52
CA ARG A 163 -1.38 -3.74 14.67
C ARG A 163 -1.98 -2.49 15.28
N GLY A 164 -3.20 -2.18 14.87
CA GLY A 164 -3.94 -0.99 15.26
C GLY A 164 -3.63 0.24 14.41
N ASN A 165 -2.46 0.31 13.76
CA ASN A 165 -2.11 1.44 12.90
C ASN A 165 -3.16 1.65 11.79
N TYR A 166 -3.63 0.55 11.18
CA TYR A 166 -4.66 0.60 10.15
C TYR A 166 -5.99 1.04 10.75
N LEU A 167 -6.43 0.39 11.84
CA LEU A 167 -7.70 0.67 12.48
C LEU A 167 -7.80 2.10 12.99
N GLN A 168 -6.68 2.75 13.32
CA GLN A 168 -6.64 4.13 13.75
C GLN A 168 -7.00 5.10 12.63
N SER A 169 -6.50 4.86 11.42
CA SER A 169 -6.61 5.77 10.27
C SER A 169 -6.43 5.00 8.95
N PRO A 170 -7.41 4.17 8.56
CA PRO A 170 -7.35 3.40 7.33
C PRO A 170 -7.34 4.34 6.12
N ILE A 171 -6.71 3.93 5.01
CA ILE A 171 -6.52 4.78 3.83
C ILE A 171 -7.84 5.31 3.23
N TRP A 172 -8.96 4.61 3.43
CA TRP A 172 -10.28 5.09 2.99
C TRP A 172 -10.92 6.13 3.93
N ASN A 173 -10.40 6.30 5.16
CA ASN A 173 -10.86 7.28 6.14
C ASN A 173 -9.75 7.70 7.11
N LEU A 174 -9.09 8.82 6.77
CA LEU A 174 -7.93 9.35 7.48
C LEU A 174 -8.26 10.07 8.80
N ARG A 175 -9.53 10.09 9.22
CA ARG A 175 -9.91 10.65 10.51
C ARG A 175 -9.43 9.72 11.61
N LYS A 176 -8.59 10.26 12.50
CA LYS A 176 -7.96 9.49 13.57
C LYS A 176 -9.00 8.99 14.59
N ARG A 177 -9.00 7.68 14.84
CA ARG A 177 -9.75 7.02 15.92
C ARG A 177 -8.83 6.89 17.15
N THR A 178 -9.07 7.71 18.17
CA THR A 178 -8.20 7.80 19.36
C THR A 178 -8.33 6.60 20.32
N GLU A 179 -9.39 5.82 20.19
CA GLU A 179 -9.67 4.64 21.03
C GLU A 179 -8.79 3.43 20.66
N VAL A 180 -8.16 3.49 19.48
CA VAL A 180 -7.37 2.39 18.93
C VAL A 180 -6.02 2.31 19.64
N ARG A 181 -5.74 1.12 20.18
CA ARG A 181 -4.45 0.77 20.77
C ARG A 181 -3.50 0.27 19.70
N LEU A 182 -2.20 0.49 19.91
CA LEU A 182 -1.15 0.03 18.99
C LEU A 182 -0.35 -1.13 19.59
N ASP A 183 0.02 -2.08 18.76
CA ASP A 183 0.91 -3.19 19.10
C ASP A 183 1.91 -3.40 17.97
N ALA A 184 3.16 -3.71 18.29
CA ALA A 184 4.18 -4.03 17.30
C ALA A 184 5.04 -5.19 17.79
N THR A 185 5.19 -6.21 16.94
CA THR A 185 6.11 -7.32 17.18
C THR A 185 7.28 -7.22 16.21
N ILE A 186 8.47 -6.99 16.74
CA ILE A 186 9.72 -6.96 15.99
C ILE A 186 10.48 -8.28 16.19
N THR A 187 10.76 -8.98 15.09
CA THR A 187 11.34 -10.32 15.13
C THR A 187 12.54 -10.45 14.21
N GLN A 188 13.67 -10.96 14.73
CA GLN A 188 14.72 -11.48 13.86
C GLN A 188 14.26 -12.81 13.26
N ILE A 189 13.86 -12.78 11.99
CA ILE A 189 13.38 -13.98 11.29
C ILE A 189 14.53 -14.79 10.73
N PHE A 190 15.64 -14.16 10.34
CA PHE A 190 16.88 -14.87 9.99
C PHE A 190 18.11 -14.22 10.63
N THR A 191 19.01 -15.03 11.18
CA THR A 191 20.42 -14.63 11.28
C THR A 191 21.05 -14.53 9.90
N ARG A 192 22.24 -13.95 9.80
CA ARG A 192 22.96 -13.89 8.52
C ARG A 192 23.26 -15.30 7.98
N GLU A 193 23.64 -16.22 8.86
CA GLU A 193 23.98 -17.59 8.54
C GLU A 193 22.75 -18.38 8.08
N GLU A 194 21.63 -18.25 8.80
CA GLU A 194 20.35 -18.86 8.40
C GLU A 194 19.88 -18.31 7.04
N LEU A 195 20.02 -17.01 6.80
CA LEU A 195 19.65 -16.38 5.54
C LEU A 195 20.52 -16.90 4.37
N ARG A 196 21.82 -17.12 4.59
CA ARG A 196 22.72 -17.69 3.58
C ARG A 196 22.34 -19.11 3.20
N ALA A 197 21.95 -19.93 4.19
CA ALA A 197 21.56 -21.32 3.98
C ALA A 197 20.20 -21.47 3.29
N ALA A 198 19.26 -20.55 3.54
CA ALA A 198 17.91 -20.62 2.98
C ALA A 198 17.85 -20.30 1.46
N SER A 199 16.92 -20.94 0.76
CA SER A 199 16.55 -20.61 -0.62
C SER A 199 15.77 -19.29 -0.69
N VAL A 200 15.62 -18.71 -1.89
CA VAL A 200 14.83 -17.48 -2.06
C VAL A 200 13.36 -17.71 -1.74
N GLU A 201 12.86 -18.90 -2.08
CA GLU A 201 11.48 -19.34 -1.84
C GLU A 201 11.21 -19.47 -0.34
N GLU A 202 12.12 -20.10 0.42
CA GLU A 202 12.02 -20.20 1.88
C GLU A 202 12.06 -18.83 2.55
N VAL A 203 12.94 -17.93 2.07
CA VAL A 203 13.02 -16.56 2.57
C VAL A 203 11.71 -15.82 2.32
N ASN A 204 11.17 -15.86 1.10
CA ASN A 204 9.89 -15.22 0.77
C ASN A 204 8.73 -15.82 1.60
N GLY A 205 8.68 -17.14 1.76
CA GLY A 205 7.67 -17.82 2.57
C GLY A 205 7.67 -17.35 4.02
N ARG A 206 8.85 -17.27 4.64
CA ARG A 206 8.99 -16.79 6.02
C ARG A 206 8.71 -15.29 6.16
N ILE A 207 9.08 -14.47 5.18
CA ILE A 207 8.71 -13.04 5.17
C ILE A 207 7.18 -12.90 5.14
N ALA A 208 6.51 -13.61 4.23
CA ALA A 208 5.06 -13.57 4.10
C ALA A 208 4.35 -14.06 5.37
N GLU A 209 4.86 -15.12 6.01
CA GLU A 209 4.36 -15.61 7.29
C GLU A 209 4.39 -14.52 8.37
N PHE A 210 5.55 -13.89 8.56
CA PHE A 210 5.75 -12.92 9.65
C PHE A 210 5.12 -11.55 9.37
N LEU A 211 4.86 -11.21 8.12
CA LEU A 211 4.15 -9.99 7.72
C LEU A 211 2.65 -10.22 7.48
N ARG A 212 2.13 -11.42 7.75
CA ARG A 212 0.69 -11.67 7.65
C ARG A 212 -0.06 -11.01 8.80
N TYR A 213 -1.16 -10.35 8.50
CA TYR A 213 -2.04 -9.72 9.48
C TYR A 213 -3.48 -9.66 8.99
N ASP A 214 -4.38 -9.52 9.97
CA ASP A 214 -5.78 -9.19 9.79
C ASP A 214 -6.21 -8.30 10.95
N GLU A 215 -6.33 -7.00 10.64
CA GLU A 215 -6.60 -5.96 11.62
C GLU A 215 -8.01 -6.05 12.19
N TYR A 216 -9.00 -6.41 11.36
CA TYR A 216 -10.38 -6.59 11.82
C TYR A 216 -10.52 -7.83 12.71
N GLN A 217 -9.81 -8.91 12.39
CA GLN A 217 -9.75 -10.08 13.26
C GLN A 217 -9.06 -9.73 14.59
N TRP A 218 -7.95 -9.01 14.55
CA TRP A 218 -7.28 -8.56 15.77
C TRP A 218 -8.16 -7.63 16.63
N GLN A 219 -8.90 -6.72 16.00
CA GLN A 219 -9.90 -5.88 16.68
C GLN A 219 -10.95 -6.74 17.40
N TRP A 220 -11.46 -7.75 16.71
CA TRP A 220 -12.48 -8.67 17.22
C TRP A 220 -11.97 -9.52 18.39
N ASP A 221 -10.76 -10.07 18.26
CA ASP A 221 -10.16 -10.95 19.27
C ASP A 221 -9.80 -10.19 20.55
N THR A 222 -9.31 -8.95 20.40
CA THR A 222 -8.94 -8.09 21.53
C THR A 222 -10.10 -7.28 22.11
N LYS A 223 -11.29 -7.39 21.51
CA LYS A 223 -12.48 -6.58 21.84
C LYS A 223 -12.17 -5.09 21.89
N MET A 224 -11.40 -4.61 20.92
CA MET A 224 -11.04 -3.20 20.82
C MET A 224 -12.16 -2.41 20.16
N ALA A 225 -12.92 -1.70 20.99
CA ALA A 225 -14.05 -0.89 20.52
C ALA A 225 -13.57 0.37 19.77
N VAL A 226 -14.18 0.63 18.63
CA VAL A 226 -14.11 1.89 17.88
C VAL A 226 -15.54 2.42 17.82
N THR A 227 -15.86 3.39 18.68
CA THR A 227 -17.25 3.82 18.92
C THR A 227 -17.64 5.07 18.15
N VAL A 228 -16.70 5.65 17.38
CA VAL A 228 -17.00 6.81 16.55
C VAL A 228 -18.22 6.56 15.65
N PRO A 229 -19.15 7.53 15.55
CA PRO A 229 -20.42 7.32 14.84
C PRO A 229 -20.23 7.17 13.32
N TRP A 230 -19.10 7.64 12.80
CA TRP A 230 -18.69 7.69 11.38
C TRP A 230 -17.79 6.54 10.95
N ARG A 231 -17.73 5.45 11.73
CA ARG A 231 -16.74 4.38 11.58
C ARG A 231 -16.76 3.66 10.23
N ALA A 232 -17.88 3.67 9.51
CA ALA A 232 -18.01 3.06 8.18
C ALA A 232 -17.79 4.05 7.03
N GLU A 233 -17.74 5.36 7.29
CA GLU A 233 -17.64 6.38 6.23
C GLU A 233 -16.37 6.19 5.39
N GLY A 234 -16.53 6.05 4.07
CA GLY A 234 -15.48 5.81 3.09
C GLY A 234 -15.27 4.34 2.71
N LEU A 235 -15.89 3.39 3.43
CA LEU A 235 -15.73 1.96 3.18
C LEU A 235 -16.29 1.50 1.81
N GLU A 236 -17.19 2.29 1.19
CA GLU A 236 -17.67 2.07 -0.17
C GLU A 236 -16.60 2.20 -1.26
N LYS A 237 -15.44 2.79 -0.92
CA LYS A 237 -14.33 2.94 -1.87
C LYS A 237 -13.59 1.60 -2.08
N PRO A 238 -13.13 0.92 -1.01
CA PRO A 238 -12.60 -0.44 -1.13
C PRO A 238 -13.68 -1.52 -1.29
N LEU A 239 -14.92 -1.29 -0.86
CA LEU A 239 -16.05 -2.21 -1.04
C LEU A 239 -17.05 -1.61 -2.05
N TYR A 240 -16.66 -1.57 -3.31
CA TYR A 240 -17.34 -0.81 -4.35
C TYR A 240 -18.48 -1.58 -5.05
N GLN A 241 -18.58 -2.89 -4.87
CA GLN A 241 -19.55 -3.76 -5.54
C GLN A 241 -20.49 -4.42 -4.54
N CYS A 242 -21.78 -4.41 -4.85
CA CYS A 242 -22.78 -5.02 -3.97
C CYS A 242 -22.77 -6.56 -4.04
N PRO A 243 -22.63 -7.29 -2.92
CA PRO A 243 -22.62 -8.75 -2.90
C PRO A 243 -24.03 -9.35 -3.08
N VAL A 244 -25.08 -8.54 -3.02
CA VAL A 244 -26.48 -8.98 -3.17
C VAL A 244 -26.93 -8.87 -4.63
N CYS A 245 -26.75 -7.71 -5.26
CA CYS A 245 -27.23 -7.47 -6.63
C CYS A 245 -26.12 -7.39 -7.68
N GLY A 246 -24.85 -7.49 -7.28
CA GLY A 246 -23.68 -7.44 -8.17
C GLY A 246 -23.36 -6.06 -8.74
N LYS A 247 -24.18 -5.03 -8.49
CA LYS A 247 -24.00 -3.69 -9.04
C LYS A 247 -22.73 -3.03 -8.49
N GLU A 248 -21.84 -2.64 -9.40
CA GLU A 248 -20.65 -1.84 -9.09
C GLU A 248 -21.00 -0.35 -8.88
N PHE A 249 -20.19 0.33 -8.06
CA PHE A 249 -20.23 1.77 -7.80
C PHE A 249 -21.56 2.30 -7.22
N ALA A 250 -22.41 1.38 -6.73
CA ALA A 250 -23.68 1.69 -6.08
C ALA A 250 -23.58 1.65 -4.54
N MET A 251 -22.42 1.30 -3.99
CA MET A 251 -22.20 1.29 -2.54
C MET A 251 -22.06 2.72 -2.01
N ARG A 252 -22.65 2.99 -0.85
CA ARG A 252 -22.64 4.28 -0.15
C ARG A 252 -22.43 4.05 1.33
N THR A 253 -21.83 5.00 2.03
CA THR A 253 -21.70 4.96 3.48
C THR A 253 -22.24 6.22 4.13
N GLU A 254 -22.78 6.06 5.33
CA GLU A 254 -23.22 7.15 6.20
C GLU A 254 -23.10 6.69 7.65
N GLY A 255 -22.33 7.43 8.45
CA GLY A 255 -22.10 7.08 9.84
C GLY A 255 -21.45 5.69 9.99
N SER A 256 -22.22 4.77 10.55
CA SER A 256 -21.84 3.37 10.76
C SER A 256 -22.39 2.42 9.70
N THR A 257 -23.11 2.92 8.71
CA THR A 257 -23.83 2.08 7.75
C THR A 257 -23.13 2.09 6.40
N ILE A 258 -23.09 0.92 5.75
CA ILE A 258 -22.80 0.77 4.32
C ILE A 258 -24.06 0.23 3.62
N SER A 259 -24.47 0.82 2.50
CA SER A 259 -25.71 0.47 1.80
C SER A 259 -25.54 0.49 0.29
N CYS A 260 -26.40 -0.23 -0.43
CA CYS A 260 -26.44 -0.23 -1.88
C CYS A 260 -27.59 0.64 -2.38
N SER A 261 -27.30 1.69 -3.16
CA SER A 261 -28.31 2.55 -3.75
C SER A 261 -29.16 1.88 -4.84
N ALA A 262 -28.72 0.73 -5.38
CA ALA A 262 -29.42 0.03 -6.45
C ALA A 262 -30.46 -0.98 -5.95
N CYS A 263 -30.21 -1.70 -4.86
CA CYS A 263 -31.13 -2.72 -4.32
C CYS A 263 -31.59 -2.46 -2.88
N GLY A 264 -31.08 -1.42 -2.22
CA GLY A 264 -31.48 -1.02 -0.88
C GLY A 264 -30.94 -1.88 0.27
N CYS A 265 -30.15 -2.93 0.01
CA CYS A 265 -29.52 -3.69 1.09
C CYS A 265 -28.54 -2.83 1.88
N SER A 266 -28.43 -3.08 3.19
CA SER A 266 -27.55 -2.32 4.08
C SER A 266 -26.95 -3.17 5.20
N TRP A 267 -25.79 -2.75 5.68
CA TRP A 267 -25.05 -3.34 6.80
C TRP A 267 -24.64 -2.24 7.78
N GLU A 268 -24.72 -2.56 9.06
CA GLU A 268 -24.17 -1.78 10.16
C GLU A 268 -22.76 -2.31 10.48
N MET A 269 -21.76 -1.44 10.46
CA MET A 269 -20.47 -1.76 11.06
C MET A 269 -20.61 -1.67 12.58
N GLY A 270 -20.44 -2.78 13.28
CA GLY A 270 -20.39 -2.81 14.75
C GLY A 270 -19.13 -2.12 15.30
N ILE A 271 -19.10 -1.87 16.61
CA ILE A 271 -17.95 -1.22 17.28
C ILE A 271 -16.67 -2.09 17.26
N TYR A 272 -16.79 -3.38 16.92
CA TYR A 272 -15.68 -4.32 16.80
C TYR A 272 -15.33 -4.67 15.35
N GLY A 273 -15.73 -3.84 14.39
CA GLY A 273 -15.28 -3.94 12.99
C GLY A 273 -15.98 -4.98 12.12
N ARG A 274 -17.02 -5.66 12.63
CA ARG A 274 -17.85 -6.58 11.86
C ARG A 274 -19.01 -5.86 11.18
N LEU A 275 -19.43 -6.35 10.02
CA LEU A 275 -20.62 -5.89 9.31
C LEU A 275 -21.83 -6.77 9.66
N GLU A 276 -22.90 -6.15 10.14
CA GLU A 276 -24.16 -6.81 10.47
C GLU A 276 -25.23 -6.34 9.50
N ARG A 277 -25.79 -7.25 8.70
CA ARG A 277 -26.83 -6.88 7.74
C ARG A 277 -28.10 -6.41 8.47
N ARG A 278 -28.60 -5.22 8.14
CA ARG A 278 -29.89 -4.74 8.64
C ARG A 278 -31.03 -5.51 7.93
N ALA A 279 -32.03 -5.93 8.68
CA ALA A 279 -33.02 -6.93 8.24
C ALA A 279 -33.76 -6.58 6.94
N GLY A 280 -33.69 -7.50 5.98
CA GLY A 280 -34.58 -7.70 4.84
C GLY A 280 -34.59 -9.21 4.56
N ARG A 281 -35.76 -9.80 4.32
CA ARG A 281 -36.08 -11.25 4.45
C ARG A 281 -34.96 -12.21 4.00
N GLU A 282 -34.74 -13.19 4.86
CA GLU A 282 -33.83 -14.36 4.75
C GLU A 282 -32.32 -14.08 4.78
N ARG A 283 -31.64 -14.91 5.57
CA ARG A 283 -30.19 -15.05 5.63
C ARG A 283 -29.66 -15.37 4.24
N ALA A 284 -29.37 -14.38 3.41
CA ALA A 284 -28.42 -14.55 2.31
C ALA A 284 -26.99 -14.49 2.90
N TYR A 285 -26.70 -15.44 3.79
CA TYR A 285 -25.43 -16.13 3.66
C TYR A 285 -25.57 -16.96 2.39
N LEU A 286 -24.50 -17.11 1.62
CA LEU A 286 -24.46 -17.96 0.41
C LEU A 286 -24.82 -17.26 -0.92
N ALA A 287 -24.12 -16.19 -1.26
CA ALA A 287 -23.44 -16.25 -2.55
C ALA A 287 -22.16 -17.06 -2.31
N GLN A 288 -22.19 -18.37 -2.55
CA GLN A 288 -21.00 -19.25 -2.53
C GLN A 288 -20.27 -19.39 -1.17
N ASP A 289 -20.97 -19.63 -0.06
CA ASP A 289 -20.34 -19.85 1.28
C ASP A 289 -19.50 -18.69 1.84
N VAL A 290 -19.64 -17.48 1.29
CA VAL A 290 -18.89 -16.30 1.77
C VAL A 290 -19.68 -15.55 2.86
N PHE A 291 -19.02 -15.32 4.00
CA PHE A 291 -19.53 -14.51 5.10
C PHE A 291 -19.04 -13.06 4.92
N PHE A 292 -19.95 -12.15 4.58
CA PHE A 292 -19.67 -10.71 4.38
C PHE A 292 -19.70 -9.91 5.69
N ASP A 293 -19.68 -10.57 6.84
CA ASP A 293 -19.53 -9.93 8.15
C ASP A 293 -18.09 -9.47 8.41
N HIS A 294 -17.13 -10.09 7.74
CA HIS A 294 -15.72 -9.72 7.73
C HIS A 294 -15.42 -8.87 6.50
N ILE A 295 -15.04 -7.61 6.70
CA ILE A 295 -14.75 -6.66 5.60
C ILE A 295 -13.77 -7.24 4.55
N PRO A 296 -12.66 -7.90 4.94
CA PRO A 296 -11.75 -8.53 3.98
C PRO A 296 -12.39 -9.61 3.09
N ASN A 297 -13.41 -10.32 3.56
CA ASN A 297 -14.09 -11.34 2.74
C ASN A 297 -14.87 -10.69 1.59
N TRP A 298 -15.45 -9.51 1.82
CA TRP A 298 -16.10 -8.74 0.77
C TRP A 298 -15.07 -8.29 -0.27
N TYR A 299 -13.97 -7.69 0.17
CA TYR A 299 -12.87 -7.26 -0.69
C TYR A 299 -12.31 -8.39 -1.57
N GLU A 300 -12.08 -9.58 -1.00
CA GLU A 300 -11.58 -10.73 -1.76
C GLU A 300 -12.66 -11.39 -2.63
N TRP A 301 -13.94 -11.21 -2.34
CA TRP A 301 -15.02 -11.55 -3.26
C TRP A 301 -15.02 -10.62 -4.49
N GLU A 302 -14.85 -9.31 -4.32
CA GLU A 302 -14.75 -8.35 -5.42
C GLU A 302 -13.55 -8.65 -6.32
N ARG A 303 -12.40 -9.02 -5.73
CA ARG A 303 -11.24 -9.50 -6.47
C ARG A 303 -11.61 -10.65 -7.42
N ARG A 304 -12.35 -11.65 -6.94
CA ARG A 304 -12.82 -12.78 -7.75
C ARG A 304 -13.81 -12.36 -8.83
N GLN A 305 -14.64 -11.35 -8.59
CA GLN A 305 -15.50 -10.79 -9.63
C GLN A 305 -14.68 -10.18 -10.78
N VAL A 306 -13.64 -9.41 -10.46
CA VAL A 306 -12.73 -8.83 -11.48
C VAL A 306 -12.00 -9.92 -12.26
N MET A 307 -11.50 -10.96 -11.59
CA MET A 307 -10.89 -12.11 -12.26
C MET A 307 -11.85 -12.76 -13.26
N THR A 308 -13.11 -12.96 -12.86
CA THR A 308 -14.16 -13.53 -13.72
C THR A 308 -14.41 -12.65 -14.96
N LEU A 309 -14.45 -11.33 -14.79
CA LEU A 309 -14.62 -10.40 -15.92
C LEU A 309 -13.45 -10.49 -16.91
N ILE A 310 -12.22 -10.59 -16.40
CA ILE A 310 -11.00 -10.72 -17.20
C ILE A 310 -10.97 -12.05 -17.97
N ASP A 311 -11.22 -13.16 -17.27
CA ASP A 311 -11.24 -14.51 -17.87
C ASP A 311 -12.35 -14.63 -18.93
N GLY A 312 -13.48 -13.97 -18.71
CA GLY A 312 -14.58 -13.87 -19.67
C GLY A 312 -14.35 -12.88 -20.82
N GLY A 313 -13.23 -12.15 -20.85
CA GLY A 313 -12.92 -11.16 -21.89
C GLY A 313 -13.82 -9.91 -21.86
N SER A 314 -14.50 -9.65 -20.75
CA SER A 314 -15.45 -8.55 -20.57
C SER A 314 -14.89 -7.38 -19.76
N TYR A 315 -13.70 -7.53 -19.20
CA TYR A 315 -13.00 -6.44 -18.51
C TYR A 315 -12.39 -5.45 -19.52
N ALA A 316 -12.76 -4.17 -19.37
CA ALA A 316 -12.04 -3.05 -19.95
C ALA A 316 -12.21 -1.81 -19.05
N LEU A 317 -11.18 -0.99 -18.98
CA LEU A 317 -11.25 0.38 -18.49
C LEU A 317 -10.92 1.31 -19.65
N ASP A 318 -11.75 2.31 -19.90
CA ASP A 318 -11.50 3.38 -20.84
C ASP A 318 -12.23 4.62 -20.32
N VAL A 319 -11.50 5.52 -19.66
CA VAL A 319 -12.08 6.65 -18.93
C VAL A 319 -11.29 7.94 -19.13
N PRO A 320 -11.96 9.09 -19.21
CA PRO A 320 -11.30 10.38 -19.18
C PRO A 320 -10.70 10.63 -17.79
N VAL A 321 -9.52 11.23 -17.76
CA VAL A 321 -8.75 11.46 -16.54
C VAL A 321 -8.07 12.82 -16.55
N HIS A 322 -7.74 13.33 -15.36
CA HIS A 322 -6.83 14.43 -15.15
C HIS A 322 -5.48 13.89 -14.70
N ILE A 323 -4.38 14.45 -15.20
CA ILE A 323 -3.03 13.95 -14.97
C ILE A 323 -2.17 15.01 -14.28
N GLU A 324 -1.55 14.62 -13.17
CA GLU A 324 -0.49 15.41 -12.54
C GLU A 324 0.82 14.62 -12.53
N SER A 325 1.89 15.27 -12.96
CA SER A 325 3.24 14.72 -13.03
C SER A 325 4.04 15.10 -11.77
N LEU A 326 4.78 14.15 -11.21
CA LEU A 326 5.73 14.35 -10.11
C LEU A 326 7.13 13.88 -10.54
N PRO A 327 7.88 14.71 -11.29
CA PRO A 327 9.19 14.31 -11.79
C PRO A 327 10.28 14.44 -10.73
N ASN A 328 10.05 15.22 -9.67
CA ASN A 328 11.05 15.57 -8.67
C ASN A 328 10.48 15.79 -7.27
N ALA A 329 11.37 16.18 -6.35
CA ALA A 329 11.08 16.44 -4.95
C ALA A 329 10.60 17.88 -4.65
N VAL A 330 10.16 18.64 -5.65
CA VAL A 330 9.88 20.08 -5.51
C VAL A 330 8.42 20.42 -5.79
N ASN A 331 7.84 19.90 -6.87
CA ASN A 331 6.49 20.26 -7.25
C ASN A 331 5.81 19.20 -8.12
N PHE A 332 4.49 19.17 -8.02
CA PHE A 332 3.60 18.58 -9.04
C PHE A 332 3.52 19.51 -10.25
N ILE A 333 3.30 18.93 -11.43
CA ILE A 333 3.09 19.65 -12.69
C ILE A 333 1.77 19.16 -13.29
N ASP A 334 0.83 20.08 -13.44
CA ASP A 334 -0.43 19.80 -14.10
C ASP A 334 -0.19 19.52 -15.60
N CYS A 335 -0.62 18.35 -16.08
CA CYS A 335 -0.53 17.93 -17.48
C CYS A 335 -1.90 17.98 -18.18
N GLY A 336 -2.92 18.53 -17.54
CA GLY A 336 -4.26 18.66 -18.08
C GLY A 336 -5.04 17.35 -18.08
N ASP A 337 -5.97 17.23 -19.01
CA ASP A 337 -6.84 16.07 -19.15
C ASP A 337 -6.32 15.12 -20.26
N GLY A 338 -6.71 13.86 -20.17
CA GLY A 338 -6.34 12.80 -21.09
C GLY A 338 -7.24 11.58 -20.92
N THR A 339 -6.78 10.42 -21.40
CA THR A 339 -7.53 9.16 -21.33
C THR A 339 -6.67 8.05 -20.74
N LEU A 340 -7.23 7.30 -19.77
CA LEU A 340 -6.64 6.09 -19.23
C LEU A 340 -7.39 4.87 -19.74
N ARG A 341 -6.67 4.01 -20.45
CA ARG A 341 -7.15 2.71 -20.89
C ARG A 341 -6.39 1.58 -20.21
N HIS A 342 -7.09 0.53 -19.78
CA HIS A 342 -6.49 -0.68 -19.21
C HIS A 342 -7.14 -1.93 -19.83
N THR A 343 -6.32 -2.74 -20.50
CA THR A 343 -6.70 -3.99 -21.17
C THR A 343 -5.75 -5.12 -20.76
N GLN A 344 -5.89 -6.30 -21.37
CA GLN A 344 -5.01 -7.44 -21.07
C GLN A 344 -3.53 -7.18 -21.37
N GLU A 345 -3.25 -6.27 -22.30
CA GLU A 345 -1.92 -5.86 -22.72
C GLU A 345 -1.24 -4.96 -21.70
N GLY A 346 -2.01 -4.12 -20.99
CA GLY A 346 -1.50 -3.19 -20.00
C GLY A 346 -2.27 -1.88 -19.97
N PHE A 347 -1.64 -0.86 -19.40
CA PHE A 347 -2.15 0.50 -19.37
C PHE A 347 -1.67 1.31 -20.56
N THR A 348 -2.56 2.10 -21.15
CA THR A 348 -2.23 3.18 -22.08
C THR A 348 -2.79 4.48 -21.50
N LEU A 349 -1.91 5.42 -21.17
CA LEU A 349 -2.26 6.77 -20.76
C LEU A 349 -1.96 7.74 -21.91
N THR A 350 -3.00 8.33 -22.49
CA THR A 350 -2.89 9.28 -23.61
C THR A 350 -3.14 10.69 -23.11
N PHE A 351 -2.16 11.58 -23.28
CA PHE A 351 -2.17 12.95 -22.78
C PHE A 351 -1.00 13.77 -23.37
N THR A 352 -1.04 15.10 -23.22
CA THR A 352 0.10 15.98 -23.54
C THR A 352 0.97 16.16 -22.30
N ASP A 353 2.16 15.57 -22.30
CA ASP A 353 3.08 15.66 -21.15
C ASP A 353 3.68 17.08 -21.01
N TYR A 354 4.13 17.42 -19.80
CA TYR A 354 4.69 18.75 -19.54
C TYR A 354 5.96 18.99 -20.39
N GLY A 355 5.97 20.13 -21.08
CA GLY A 355 7.05 20.49 -22.00
C GLY A 355 6.97 19.82 -23.37
N GLN A 356 5.88 19.10 -23.68
CA GLN A 356 5.56 18.62 -25.03
C GLN A 356 4.49 19.50 -25.67
N GLU A 357 4.53 19.62 -27.00
CA GLU A 357 3.52 20.37 -27.77
C GLU A 357 2.42 19.47 -28.34
N GLN A 358 2.69 18.16 -28.44
CA GLN A 358 1.79 17.18 -29.05
C GLN A 358 1.40 16.12 -28.03
N GLU A 359 0.18 15.59 -28.21
CA GLU A 359 -0.31 14.46 -27.44
C GLU A 359 0.55 13.22 -27.69
N GLY A 360 0.88 12.52 -26.61
CA GLY A 360 1.61 11.27 -26.64
C GLY A 360 0.87 10.16 -25.90
N SER A 361 1.51 8.99 -25.81
CA SER A 361 1.01 7.90 -24.99
C SER A 361 2.12 7.27 -24.15
N LEU A 362 1.82 7.00 -22.88
CA LEU A 362 2.61 6.16 -22.00
C LEU A 362 1.98 4.77 -21.96
N PHE A 363 2.74 3.75 -22.39
CA PHE A 363 2.33 2.36 -22.31
C PHE A 363 3.08 1.63 -21.18
N VAL A 364 2.35 0.95 -20.31
CA VAL A 364 2.89 0.09 -19.25
C VAL A 364 2.32 -1.32 -19.42
N ALA A 365 3.18 -2.26 -19.81
CA ALA A 365 2.76 -3.63 -20.10
C ALA A 365 2.36 -4.40 -18.84
N SER A 366 1.32 -5.24 -18.94
CA SER A 366 0.78 -6.02 -17.81
C SER A 366 1.83 -6.92 -17.14
N ASP A 367 2.83 -7.41 -17.86
CA ASP A 367 3.90 -8.27 -17.33
C ASP A 367 5.01 -7.51 -16.57
N THR A 368 4.98 -6.18 -16.61
CA THR A 368 5.95 -5.32 -15.90
C THR A 368 5.42 -4.77 -14.58
N LEU A 369 4.09 -4.75 -14.38
CA LEU A 369 3.44 -4.07 -13.28
C LEU A 369 2.75 -5.04 -12.32
N PHE A 370 3.50 -5.47 -11.28
CA PHE A 370 3.02 -6.44 -10.28
C PHE A 370 1.73 -5.99 -9.56
N SER A 371 1.62 -4.71 -9.27
CA SER A 371 0.45 -4.07 -8.66
C SER A 371 0.50 -2.57 -9.01
N ILE A 372 -0.49 -1.80 -8.57
CA ILE A 372 -0.59 -0.36 -8.82
C ILE A 372 -0.82 0.37 -7.50
N HIS A 373 -0.37 1.62 -7.44
CA HIS A 373 -0.69 2.46 -6.31
C HIS A 373 -2.14 2.90 -6.37
N THR A 374 -2.81 2.85 -5.24
CA THR A 374 -4.21 3.24 -5.08
C THR A 374 -4.32 4.25 -3.96
N GLU A 375 -5.05 5.32 -4.22
CA GLU A 375 -5.46 6.31 -3.23
C GLU A 375 -6.97 6.51 -3.31
N TYR A 376 -7.60 6.71 -2.15
CA TYR A 376 -9.05 6.85 -2.03
C TYR A 376 -9.52 8.30 -1.86
N ASP A 377 -8.61 9.19 -1.47
CA ASP A 377 -8.79 10.64 -1.48
C ASP A 377 -7.41 11.30 -1.44
N TYR A 378 -6.77 11.43 -2.59
CA TYR A 378 -5.43 11.99 -2.66
C TYR A 378 -5.50 13.51 -2.69
N ARG A 379 -4.99 14.17 -1.64
CA ARG A 379 -4.94 15.64 -1.50
C ARG A 379 -6.31 16.32 -1.69
N GLY A 380 -7.40 15.66 -1.33
CA GLY A 380 -8.77 16.19 -1.48
C GLY A 380 -9.30 16.18 -2.91
N LYS A 381 -8.62 15.49 -3.85
CA LYS A 381 -8.99 15.38 -5.27
C LYS A 381 -9.74 14.08 -5.57
N GLY A 382 -10.04 13.27 -4.57
CA GLY A 382 -10.72 11.99 -4.73
C GLY A 382 -9.77 10.83 -5.08
N GLN A 383 -10.33 9.78 -5.67
CA GLN A 383 -9.59 8.55 -5.98
C GLN A 383 -8.49 8.81 -7.02
N CYS A 384 -7.38 8.11 -6.88
CA CYS A 384 -6.24 8.23 -7.78
C CYS A 384 -5.53 6.88 -7.91
N VAL A 385 -4.97 6.62 -9.10
CA VAL A 385 -3.94 5.60 -9.29
C VAL A 385 -2.68 6.25 -9.85
N THR A 386 -1.53 5.60 -9.71
CA THR A 386 -0.28 6.13 -10.27
C THR A 386 0.39 5.18 -11.25
N LEU A 387 0.94 5.75 -12.32
CA LEU A 387 1.87 5.06 -13.23
C LEU A 387 3.23 5.77 -13.18
N SER A 388 4.31 5.00 -13.05
CA SER A 388 5.65 5.56 -12.90
C SER A 388 6.56 5.13 -14.05
N THR A 389 7.40 6.05 -14.50
CA THR A 389 8.63 5.76 -15.25
C THR A 389 9.84 5.90 -14.31
N LEU A 390 11.05 5.69 -14.82
CA LEU A 390 12.27 5.92 -14.03
C LEU A 390 12.41 7.37 -13.56
N ASP A 391 11.91 8.33 -14.35
CA ASP A 391 12.13 9.77 -14.13
C ASP A 391 10.87 10.51 -13.72
N ASN A 392 9.71 9.85 -13.70
CA ASN A 392 8.45 10.50 -13.37
C ASN A 392 7.41 9.56 -12.71
N THR A 393 6.49 10.14 -11.94
CA THR A 393 5.27 9.49 -11.47
C THR A 393 4.07 10.31 -11.90
N TYR A 394 3.14 9.71 -12.63
CA TYR A 394 1.88 10.32 -13.05
C TYR A 394 0.77 9.91 -12.09
N PHE A 395 0.12 10.90 -11.49
CA PHE A 395 -1.08 10.79 -10.69
C PHE A 395 -2.28 10.98 -11.59
N ILE A 396 -3.17 9.99 -11.59
CA ILE A 396 -4.25 9.88 -12.57
C ILE A 396 -5.57 9.87 -11.81
N PHE A 397 -6.33 10.95 -11.99
CA PHE A 397 -7.60 11.20 -11.32
C PHE A 397 -8.75 11.05 -12.32
N PRO A 398 -9.87 10.42 -11.97
CA PRO A 398 -10.99 10.26 -12.89
C PRO A 398 -11.73 11.56 -13.18
N ARG A 399 -12.17 11.72 -14.44
CA ARG A 399 -13.10 12.77 -14.90
C ARG A 399 -14.47 12.19 -15.27
N GLY A 400 -14.99 11.29 -14.46
CA GLY A 400 -16.28 10.66 -14.72
C GLY A 400 -16.52 9.38 -13.93
N GLU A 401 -17.54 8.63 -14.34
CA GLU A 401 -17.87 7.32 -13.79
C GLU A 401 -16.95 6.21 -14.33
N GLY A 402 -17.05 5.00 -13.76
CA GLY A 402 -16.31 3.82 -14.23
C GLY A 402 -14.90 3.63 -13.67
N PHE A 403 -14.41 4.60 -12.89
CA PHE A 403 -13.13 4.50 -12.20
C PHE A 403 -13.29 4.11 -10.73
N ASN A 404 -12.58 3.08 -10.30
CA ASN A 404 -12.39 2.76 -8.90
C ASN A 404 -10.99 2.18 -8.69
N ALA A 405 -10.24 2.76 -7.75
CA ALA A 405 -8.84 2.41 -7.53
C ALA A 405 -8.66 0.93 -7.16
N THR A 406 -9.59 0.37 -6.38
CA THR A 406 -9.60 -1.04 -5.97
C THR A 406 -9.81 -1.99 -7.14
N LYS A 407 -10.83 -1.74 -7.98
CA LYS A 407 -11.10 -2.53 -9.19
C LYS A 407 -9.90 -2.54 -10.13
N ILE A 408 -9.29 -1.37 -10.34
CA ILE A 408 -8.11 -1.20 -11.20
C ILE A 408 -6.96 -2.05 -10.65
N GLN A 409 -6.69 -1.97 -9.36
CA GLN A 409 -5.65 -2.78 -8.72
C GLN A 409 -5.89 -4.28 -8.85
N PHE A 410 -7.12 -4.76 -8.59
CA PHE A 410 -7.43 -6.19 -8.78
C PHE A 410 -7.14 -6.66 -10.20
N ALA A 411 -7.50 -5.83 -11.19
CA ALA A 411 -7.22 -6.14 -12.58
C ALA A 411 -5.71 -6.17 -12.86
N THR A 412 -4.96 -5.17 -12.38
CA THR A 412 -3.50 -5.10 -12.57
C THR A 412 -2.81 -6.34 -12.00
N GLU A 413 -3.11 -6.69 -10.75
CA GLU A 413 -2.50 -7.84 -10.06
C GLU A 413 -2.82 -9.16 -10.76
N TYR A 414 -4.06 -9.33 -11.26
CA TYR A 414 -4.44 -10.56 -11.96
C TYR A 414 -3.84 -10.66 -13.36
N LEU A 415 -3.86 -9.58 -14.14
CA LEU A 415 -3.26 -9.54 -15.48
C LEU A 415 -1.74 -9.79 -15.43
N TYR A 416 -1.06 -9.24 -14.43
CA TYR A 416 0.35 -9.53 -14.18
C TYR A 416 0.59 -11.02 -13.95
N LYS A 417 -0.23 -11.66 -13.08
CA LYS A 417 -0.12 -13.10 -12.80
C LYS A 417 -0.33 -13.93 -14.07
N LEU A 418 -1.35 -13.63 -14.87
CA LEU A 418 -1.62 -14.35 -16.11
C LEU A 418 -0.45 -14.30 -17.10
N LYS A 419 0.23 -13.14 -17.21
CA LYS A 419 1.37 -12.97 -18.12
C LYS A 419 2.68 -13.57 -17.58
N THR A 420 2.94 -13.45 -16.28
CA THR A 420 4.24 -13.81 -15.70
C THR A 420 4.34 -15.23 -15.18
N GLN A 421 3.23 -15.83 -14.73
CA GLN A 421 3.22 -17.20 -14.22
C GLN A 421 2.81 -18.23 -15.29
N GLY A 422 2.48 -17.74 -16.48
CA GLY A 422 1.89 -18.52 -17.56
C GLY A 422 0.47 -18.97 -17.19
N TRP A 423 -0.43 -18.96 -18.16
CA TRP A 423 -1.77 -19.52 -18.02
C TRP A 423 -1.72 -21.04 -17.77
N ARG A 424 -1.42 -21.46 -16.53
CA ARG A 424 -1.46 -22.86 -16.07
C ARG A 424 -2.86 -23.24 -15.53
N GLY A 425 -3.90 -22.67 -16.13
CA GLY A 425 -5.28 -22.73 -15.61
C GLY A 425 -6.36 -23.14 -16.62
N ARG A 426 -6.03 -23.64 -17.82
CA ARG A 426 -6.97 -24.46 -18.60
C ARG A 426 -6.63 -25.93 -18.38
N SER A 427 -7.10 -26.46 -17.24
CA SER A 427 -7.36 -27.89 -17.17
C SER A 427 -8.38 -28.22 -18.26
N ARG A 428 -7.97 -29.12 -19.15
CA ARG A 428 -8.85 -29.86 -20.05
C ARG A 428 -10.03 -30.39 -19.23
N GLN A 429 -11.22 -29.91 -19.52
CA GLN A 429 -12.42 -30.72 -19.39
C GLN A 429 -12.97 -30.88 -20.79
N ASN A 430 -13.04 -32.16 -21.18
CA ASN A 430 -13.89 -32.63 -22.26
C ASN A 430 -15.34 -32.23 -22.02
#